data_AF-A0A2M7B3K0-F1
#
_entry.id   AF-A0A2M7B3K0-F1
#
_cell.length_a   1.000
_cell.length_b   1.000
_cell.length_c   1.000
_cell.angle_alpha   90.00
_cell.angle_beta   90.00
_cell.angle_gamma   90.00
#
_symmetry.space_group_name_H-M   'P 1'
#
loop_
_entity.id
_entity.type
_entity.pdbx_description
1 polymer ?
#
loop_
_entity_poly.entity_id
_entity_poly.type
_entity_poly.pdbx_seq_one_letter_code
_entity_poly.pdbx_strand_id
1 'polypeptide(L)'
;GALNSHEIIVMPTQTLSEEDQDYAVAFAIQADAPGILMIYGRQPSDTRKLEDGQLDVGNREFGGHEAVVILEDVFVPWERVFMAGEYAFSGLLVERFAGYHRQSYGGCKTGVGDVVIGAAQSLAQVQGTDKAAHTKDKIVEMIHLNETMYACGIACSAEGKPTASGTYFIDPLLANVCKLNVTRFPYEIARLAQDIAGGLLVTLPAEKDFANPKTGHYLEKYLHSVEQYTTEDRCRMLRLVENLTLGPGAVAYLVESLHGAGSPQAQRIMLARLANLEEKVQLARRLAGIATIKK
;
A
#
# COMPACT_ATOMS: atom_id res chain seq x y z
N GLY A 1 -9.14 4.76 8.40
CA GLY A 1 -9.86 5.76 7.62
C GLY A 1 -11.22 6.10 8.23
N ALA A 2 -12.00 5.09 8.62
CA ALA A 2 -13.39 5.25 9.04
C ALA A 2 -13.63 6.30 10.14
N LEU A 3 -12.78 6.37 11.18
CA LEU A 3 -12.91 7.35 12.27
C LEU A 3 -12.84 8.81 11.80
N ASN A 4 -12.20 9.06 10.65
CA ASN A 4 -12.00 10.41 10.11
C ASN A 4 -12.91 10.69 8.90
N SER A 5 -13.95 9.88 8.70
CA SER A 5 -14.87 9.99 7.55
C SER A 5 -16.23 10.51 8.01
N HIS A 6 -16.92 11.27 7.15
CA HIS A 6 -18.30 11.70 7.43
C HIS A 6 -19.30 10.55 7.24
N GLU A 7 -19.10 9.75 6.20
CA GLU A 7 -19.97 8.63 5.84
C GLU A 7 -19.13 7.37 5.55
N ILE A 8 -19.78 6.21 5.67
CA ILE A 8 -19.22 4.89 5.37
C ILE A 8 -20.14 4.22 4.35
N ILE A 9 -19.56 3.73 3.26
CA ILE A 9 -20.27 2.89 2.29
C ILE A 9 -19.91 1.43 2.58
N VAL A 10 -20.93 0.62 2.86
CA VAL A 10 -20.82 -0.82 3.08
C VAL A 10 -21.10 -1.54 1.76
N MET A 11 -20.34 -2.59 1.47
CA MET A 11 -20.49 -3.43 0.29
C MET A 11 -20.11 -4.88 0.60
N PRO A 12 -20.67 -5.87 -0.11
CA PRO A 12 -20.25 -7.26 0.03
C PRO A 12 -18.78 -7.44 -0.35
N THR A 13 -18.10 -8.42 0.25
CA THR A 13 -16.66 -8.66 0.04
C THR A 13 -16.34 -9.81 -0.91
N GLN A 14 -17.35 -10.56 -1.36
CA GLN A 14 -17.17 -11.73 -2.23
C GLN A 14 -18.37 -11.94 -3.16
N THR A 15 -18.22 -12.87 -4.11
CA THR A 15 -19.37 -13.39 -4.86
C THR A 15 -20.25 -14.22 -3.95
N LEU A 16 -21.54 -13.90 -3.94
CA LEU A 16 -22.56 -14.53 -3.11
C LEU A 16 -23.44 -15.48 -3.93
N SER A 17 -23.91 -16.54 -3.29
CA SER A 17 -24.92 -17.44 -3.84
C SER A 17 -26.34 -17.03 -3.39
N GLU A 18 -27.35 -17.75 -3.85
CA GLU A 18 -28.74 -17.54 -3.40
C GLU A 18 -28.89 -17.80 -1.89
N GLU A 19 -28.15 -18.77 -1.34
CA GLU A 19 -28.16 -19.08 0.09
C GLU A 19 -27.56 -17.95 0.94
N ASP A 20 -26.79 -17.05 0.33
CA ASP A 20 -26.14 -15.91 0.98
C ASP A 20 -26.89 -14.59 0.75
N GLN A 21 -28.15 -14.63 0.29
CA GLN A 21 -28.94 -13.45 -0.10
C GLN A 21 -28.98 -12.36 0.98
N ASP A 22 -29.04 -12.73 2.26
CA ASP A 22 -29.08 -11.78 3.39
C ASP A 22 -27.79 -10.96 3.53
N TYR A 23 -26.66 -11.44 2.98
CA TYR A 23 -25.38 -10.73 2.96
C TYR A 23 -25.21 -9.84 1.72
N ALA A 24 -26.14 -9.92 0.75
CA ALA A 24 -26.10 -9.13 -0.48
C ALA A 24 -26.66 -7.73 -0.24
N VAL A 25 -25.97 -6.95 0.61
CA VAL A 25 -26.36 -5.59 0.98
C VAL A 25 -25.26 -4.58 0.64
N ALA A 26 -25.65 -3.45 0.08
CA ALA A 26 -24.77 -2.30 -0.12
C ALA A 26 -25.52 -1.01 0.20
N PHE A 27 -24.93 -0.14 1.00
CA PHE A 27 -25.60 1.07 1.49
C PHE A 27 -24.61 2.09 2.04
N ALA A 28 -25.08 3.31 2.30
CA ALA A 28 -24.32 4.35 3.00
C ALA A 28 -24.92 4.68 4.38
N ILE A 29 -24.06 4.94 5.36
CA ILE A 29 -24.41 5.40 6.71
C ILE A 29 -23.55 6.59 7.13
N GLN A 30 -24.07 7.45 8.01
CA GLN A 30 -23.21 8.42 8.71
C GLN A 30 -22.24 7.66 9.61
N ALA A 31 -21.00 8.15 9.73
CA ALA A 31 -19.99 7.50 10.56
C ALA A 31 -20.34 7.52 12.07
N ASP A 32 -21.23 8.40 12.50
CA ASP A 32 -21.74 8.54 13.86
C ASP A 32 -23.18 8.00 14.04
N ALA A 33 -23.70 7.22 13.09
CA ALA A 33 -25.05 6.66 13.19
C ALA A 33 -25.21 5.80 14.47
N PRO A 34 -26.37 5.84 15.14
CA PRO A 34 -26.64 4.98 16.29
C PRO A 34 -26.43 3.51 15.97
N GLY A 35 -25.78 2.78 16.88
CA GLY A 35 -25.41 1.37 16.69
C GLY A 35 -24.03 1.16 16.06
N ILE A 36 -23.31 2.22 15.67
CA ILE A 36 -21.91 2.10 15.22
C ILE A 36 -20.97 2.11 16.42
N LEU A 37 -20.08 1.12 16.49
CA LEU A 37 -18.93 1.08 17.39
C LEU A 37 -17.64 0.91 16.59
N MET A 38 -16.65 1.75 16.84
CA MET A 38 -15.32 1.65 16.19
C MET A 38 -14.25 1.26 17.21
N ILE A 39 -13.56 0.15 16.95
CA ILE A 39 -12.45 -0.34 17.79
C ILE A 39 -11.14 -0.09 17.04
N TYR A 40 -10.27 0.75 17.61
CA TYR A 40 -9.01 1.16 17.00
C TYR A 40 -8.01 -0.01 16.88
N GLY A 41 -7.41 -0.18 15.70
CA GLY A 41 -6.38 -1.17 15.42
C GLY A 41 -4.98 -0.65 15.74
N ARG A 42 -4.19 -1.45 16.46
CA ARG A 42 -2.79 -1.09 16.80
C ARG A 42 -1.88 -1.09 15.57
N GLN A 43 -0.78 -0.33 15.67
CA GLN A 43 0.29 -0.32 14.69
C GLN A 43 1.65 -0.53 15.38
N PRO A 44 2.67 -1.06 14.69
CA PRO A 44 4.03 -1.10 15.23
C PRO A 44 4.48 0.29 15.67
N SER A 45 4.98 0.42 16.89
CA SER A 45 5.45 1.69 17.47
C SER A 45 4.40 2.81 17.51
N ASP A 46 3.11 2.48 17.52
CA ASP A 46 2.00 3.46 17.59
C ASP A 46 2.11 4.45 18.77
N THR A 47 2.53 3.97 19.94
CA THR A 47 2.65 4.78 21.16
C THR A 47 3.78 5.79 21.13
N ARG A 48 4.73 5.72 20.19
CA ARG A 48 5.76 6.77 20.04
C ARG A 48 5.14 8.15 19.77
N LYS A 49 3.93 8.18 19.17
CA LYS A 49 3.14 9.41 18.94
C LYS A 49 2.65 10.07 20.24
N LEU A 50 2.67 9.35 21.37
CA LEU A 50 2.24 9.84 22.68
C LEU A 50 3.42 10.28 23.56
N GLU A 51 4.65 10.09 23.10
CA GLU A 51 5.84 10.50 23.82
C GLU A 51 6.08 12.01 23.62
N ASP A 52 6.79 12.66 24.55
CA ASP A 52 7.02 14.12 24.53
C ASP A 52 7.94 14.58 23.38
N GLY A 53 8.62 13.64 22.70
CA GLY A 53 9.58 13.87 21.63
C GLY A 53 8.97 13.82 20.22
N GLN A 54 9.70 14.34 19.24
CA GLN A 54 9.24 14.38 17.83
C GLN A 54 10.08 13.54 16.88
N LEU A 55 11.31 13.22 17.25
CA LEU A 55 12.28 12.55 16.39
C LEU A 55 11.96 11.06 16.25
N ASP A 56 11.62 10.38 17.34
CA ASP A 56 11.44 8.92 17.37
C ASP A 56 10.20 8.44 16.58
N VAL A 57 9.27 9.36 16.27
CA VAL A 57 8.10 9.09 15.43
C VAL A 57 8.49 8.86 13.96
N GLY A 58 9.58 9.48 13.49
CA GLY A 58 10.07 9.40 12.11
C GLY A 58 9.26 10.24 11.12
N ASN A 59 7.96 9.95 10.98
CA ASN A 59 7.01 10.79 10.23
C ASN A 59 5.99 11.38 11.21
N ARG A 60 6.22 12.62 11.65
CA ARG A 60 5.40 13.27 12.68
C ARG A 60 4.02 13.68 12.17
N GLU A 61 3.97 14.23 10.95
CA GLU A 61 2.78 14.94 10.48
C GLU A 61 1.72 14.01 9.88
N PHE A 62 2.14 12.88 9.32
CA PHE A 62 1.25 12.02 8.53
C PHE A 62 1.26 10.58 9.03
N GLY A 63 0.09 9.94 8.98
CA GLY A 63 -0.08 8.53 9.30
C GLY A 63 -1.42 7.98 8.84
N GLY A 64 -1.51 6.66 8.78
CA GLY A 64 -2.76 5.93 8.59
C GLY A 64 -3.31 5.42 9.93
N HIS A 65 -4.57 4.99 9.92
CA HIS A 65 -5.15 4.19 11.00
C HIS A 65 -6.21 3.25 10.44
N GLU A 66 -6.40 2.15 11.15
CA GLU A 66 -7.37 1.12 10.85
C GLU A 66 -8.27 0.94 12.07
N ALA A 67 -9.55 0.63 11.83
CA ALA A 67 -10.50 0.35 12.89
C ALA A 67 -11.44 -0.77 12.45
N VAL A 68 -11.83 -1.61 13.40
CA VAL A 68 -12.95 -2.55 13.22
C VAL A 68 -14.22 -1.74 13.42
N VAL A 69 -15.09 -1.72 12.42
CA VAL A 69 -16.39 -1.05 12.48
C VAL A 69 -17.45 -2.12 12.76
N ILE A 70 -18.12 -2.00 13.90
CA ILE A 70 -19.22 -2.87 14.32
C ILE A 70 -20.53 -2.12 14.03
N LEU A 71 -21.48 -2.83 13.42
CA LEU A 71 -22.83 -2.36 13.14
C LEU A 71 -23.80 -3.17 14.02
N GLU A 72 -24.19 -2.62 15.16
CA GLU A 72 -25.15 -3.21 16.09
C GLU A 72 -26.55 -2.67 15.77
N ASP A 73 -27.34 -3.44 15.01
CA ASP A 73 -28.72 -3.11 14.60
C ASP A 73 -28.90 -1.68 14.04
N VAL A 74 -27.97 -1.25 13.17
CA VAL A 74 -27.98 0.07 12.53
C VAL A 74 -29.11 0.17 11.52
N PHE A 75 -30.01 1.15 11.72
CA PHE A 75 -31.08 1.44 10.76
C PHE A 75 -30.53 2.19 9.54
N VAL A 76 -30.88 1.69 8.34
CA VAL A 76 -30.51 2.31 7.06
C VAL A 76 -31.78 2.71 6.30
N PRO A 77 -31.99 3.99 5.99
CA PRO A 77 -33.17 4.41 5.25
C PRO A 77 -33.04 4.03 3.76
N TRP A 78 -34.16 3.69 3.11
CA TRP A 78 -34.18 3.10 1.76
C TRP A 78 -33.49 3.94 0.69
N GLU A 79 -33.50 5.27 0.80
CA GLU A 79 -32.80 6.17 -0.13
C GLU A 79 -31.27 6.06 -0.07
N ARG A 80 -30.73 5.39 0.96
CA ARG A 80 -29.30 5.09 1.12
C ARG A 80 -28.95 3.64 0.81
N VAL A 81 -29.91 2.82 0.37
CA VAL A 81 -29.71 1.42 0.01
C VAL A 81 -29.46 1.30 -1.50
N PHE A 82 -28.36 0.63 -1.86
CA PHE A 82 -27.88 0.46 -3.24
C PHE A 82 -27.96 -1.00 -3.72
N MET A 83 -28.09 -1.96 -2.80
CA MET A 83 -28.30 -3.40 -3.06
C MET A 83 -29.00 -4.01 -1.83
N ALA A 84 -30.01 -4.84 -2.05
CA ALA A 84 -30.82 -5.50 -1.01
C ALA A 84 -31.32 -6.88 -1.47
N GLY A 85 -30.41 -7.85 -1.54
CA GLY A 85 -30.72 -9.24 -1.88
C GLY A 85 -30.39 -9.64 -3.31
N GLU A 86 -29.96 -8.72 -4.19
CA GLU A 86 -29.56 -9.04 -5.56
C GLU A 86 -28.16 -9.70 -5.64
N TYR A 87 -28.01 -10.86 -4.98
CA TYR A 87 -26.75 -11.59 -4.81
C TYR A 87 -25.98 -11.82 -6.11
N ALA A 88 -26.67 -11.99 -7.24
CA ALA A 88 -26.08 -12.18 -8.56
C ALA A 88 -25.16 -11.01 -9.00
N PHE A 89 -25.34 -9.81 -8.43
CA PHE A 89 -24.51 -8.63 -8.74
C PHE A 89 -23.31 -8.43 -7.80
N SER A 90 -23.23 -9.17 -6.70
CA SER A 90 -22.15 -9.04 -5.70
C SER A 90 -20.76 -9.23 -6.30
N GLY A 91 -20.58 -10.25 -7.15
CA GLY A 91 -19.30 -10.51 -7.81
C GLY A 91 -18.85 -9.36 -8.70
N LEU A 92 -19.77 -8.78 -9.47
CA LEU A 92 -19.47 -7.65 -10.35
C LEU A 92 -19.09 -6.39 -9.54
N LEU A 93 -19.80 -6.13 -8.44
CA LEU A 93 -19.51 -5.00 -7.55
C LEU A 93 -18.10 -5.13 -6.93
N VAL A 94 -17.79 -6.30 -6.38
CA VAL A 94 -16.47 -6.61 -5.81
C VAL A 94 -15.36 -6.49 -6.85
N GLU A 95 -15.57 -7.03 -8.05
CA GLU A 95 -14.58 -6.97 -9.14
C GLU A 95 -14.29 -5.53 -9.55
N ARG A 96 -15.32 -4.70 -9.71
CA ARG A 96 -15.16 -3.30 -10.11
C ARG A 96 -14.46 -2.47 -9.05
N PHE A 97 -14.90 -2.57 -7.79
CA PHE A 97 -14.23 -1.88 -6.68
C PHE A 97 -12.77 -2.30 -6.57
N ALA A 98 -12.51 -3.62 -6.56
CA ALA A 98 -11.15 -4.13 -6.47
C ALA A 98 -10.31 -3.69 -7.68
N GLY A 99 -10.87 -3.62 -8.89
CA GLY A 99 -10.19 -3.13 -10.09
C GLY A 99 -9.66 -1.69 -9.92
N TYR A 100 -10.52 -0.74 -9.57
CA TYR A 100 -10.10 0.65 -9.32
C TYR A 100 -9.10 0.78 -8.17
N HIS A 101 -9.32 0.04 -7.08
CA HIS A 101 -8.41 0.12 -5.94
C HIS A 101 -7.04 -0.51 -6.24
N ARG A 102 -7.01 -1.58 -7.04
CA ARG A 102 -5.76 -2.19 -7.56
C ARG A 102 -4.97 -1.19 -8.43
N GLN A 103 -5.65 -0.45 -9.30
CA GLN A 103 -5.06 0.64 -10.09
C GLN A 103 -4.53 1.78 -9.19
N SER A 104 -5.26 2.15 -8.14
CA SER A 104 -4.89 3.25 -7.24
C SER A 104 -3.53 3.05 -6.58
N TYR A 105 -3.12 1.80 -6.30
CA TYR A 105 -1.79 1.50 -5.77
C TYR A 105 -0.64 1.87 -6.70
N GLY A 106 -0.88 1.87 -8.02
CA GLY A 106 0.10 2.33 -8.99
C GLY A 106 0.48 3.79 -8.82
N GLY A 107 -0.35 4.62 -8.17
CA GLY A 107 0.01 5.99 -7.80
C GLY A 107 0.37 6.14 -6.33
N CYS A 108 -0.47 5.64 -5.40
CA CYS A 108 -0.28 5.95 -3.99
C CYS A 108 0.95 5.27 -3.39
N LYS A 109 1.27 4.03 -3.80
CA LYS A 109 2.46 3.33 -3.28
C LYS A 109 3.73 3.83 -3.94
N THR A 110 3.66 4.29 -5.18
CA THR A 110 4.85 4.82 -5.85
C THR A 110 5.25 6.17 -5.29
N GLY A 111 4.29 7.03 -4.95
CA GLY A 111 4.57 8.27 -4.22
C GLY A 111 5.21 8.02 -2.84
N VAL A 112 4.79 6.97 -2.11
CA VAL A 112 5.49 6.58 -0.87
C VAL A 112 6.88 5.99 -1.18
N GLY A 113 7.01 5.22 -2.27
CA GLY A 113 8.28 4.68 -2.74
C GLY A 113 9.30 5.78 -3.04
N ASP A 114 8.88 6.90 -3.63
CA ASP A 114 9.75 8.06 -3.88
C ASP A 114 10.28 8.65 -2.57
N VAL A 115 9.47 8.70 -1.51
CA VAL A 115 9.93 9.12 -0.18
C VAL A 115 10.95 8.13 0.39
N VAL A 116 10.73 6.82 0.25
CA VAL A 116 11.68 5.80 0.72
C VAL A 116 13.01 5.89 -0.05
N ILE A 117 12.96 6.06 -1.36
CA ILE A 117 14.13 6.26 -2.23
C ILE A 117 14.88 7.53 -1.82
N GLY A 118 14.17 8.65 -1.67
CA GLY A 118 14.74 9.92 -1.24
C GLY A 118 15.39 9.83 0.14
N ALA A 119 14.74 9.16 1.10
CA ALA A 119 15.28 8.94 2.44
C ALA A 119 16.56 8.08 2.41
N ALA A 120 16.58 7.01 1.61
CA ALA A 120 17.77 6.16 1.44
C ALA A 120 18.94 6.93 0.79
N GLN A 121 18.66 7.71 -0.26
CA GLN A 121 19.66 8.54 -0.94
C GLN A 121 20.19 9.66 -0.03
N SER A 122 19.32 10.33 0.73
CA SER A 122 19.71 11.34 1.70
C SER A 122 20.58 10.74 2.81
N LEU A 123 20.18 9.57 3.34
CA LEU A 123 20.95 8.88 4.36
C LEU A 123 22.34 8.45 3.86
N ALA A 124 22.44 7.99 2.61
CA ALA A 124 23.73 7.70 1.99
C ALA A 124 24.64 8.95 1.90
N GLN A 125 24.08 10.12 1.63
CA GLN A 125 24.83 11.39 1.60
C GLN A 125 25.29 11.80 3.01
N VAL A 126 24.41 11.70 4.01
CA VAL A 126 24.73 11.98 5.41
C VAL A 126 25.81 11.06 5.94
N GLN A 127 25.86 9.81 5.45
CA GLN A 127 26.88 8.83 5.81
C GLN A 127 28.16 8.90 4.95
N GLY A 128 28.17 9.69 3.87
CA GLY A 128 29.29 9.78 2.93
C GLY A 128 29.49 8.54 2.04
N THR A 129 28.46 7.70 1.87
CA THR A 129 28.50 6.44 1.10
C THR A 129 27.79 6.53 -0.25
N ASP A 130 27.24 7.70 -0.59
CA ASP A 130 26.47 7.98 -1.82
C ASP A 130 27.28 7.79 -3.11
N LYS A 131 28.61 7.97 -3.06
CA LYS A 131 29.48 7.80 -4.23
C LYS A 131 29.80 6.34 -4.56
N ALA A 132 29.60 5.43 -3.61
CA ALA A 132 29.91 4.01 -3.79
C ALA A 132 29.04 3.40 -4.90
N ALA A 133 29.65 2.62 -5.79
CA ALA A 133 28.96 2.05 -6.95
C ALA A 133 27.75 1.19 -6.55
N HIS A 134 27.90 0.34 -5.52
CA HIS A 134 26.81 -0.50 -5.04
C HIS A 134 25.64 0.31 -4.43
N THR A 135 25.89 1.49 -3.86
CA THR A 135 24.83 2.33 -3.30
C THR A 135 24.01 2.94 -4.42
N LYS A 136 24.67 3.48 -5.45
CA LYS A 136 24.00 4.02 -6.65
C LYS A 136 23.18 2.96 -7.36
N ASP A 137 23.73 1.77 -7.52
CA ASP A 137 23.06 0.64 -8.17
C ASP A 137 21.78 0.25 -7.43
N LYS A 138 21.84 0.14 -6.08
CA LYS A 138 20.65 -0.12 -5.25
C LYS A 138 19.59 0.97 -5.38
N ILE A 139 19.97 2.25 -5.42
CA ILE A 139 19.03 3.36 -5.63
C ILE A 139 18.37 3.26 -7.01
N VAL A 140 19.14 2.93 -8.06
CA VAL A 140 18.61 2.71 -9.42
C VAL A 140 17.61 1.56 -9.44
N GLU A 141 17.91 0.45 -8.75
CA GLU A 141 16.98 -0.69 -8.64
C GLU A 141 15.69 -0.28 -7.92
N MET A 142 15.78 0.48 -6.83
CA MET A 142 14.59 0.99 -6.14
C MET A 142 13.72 1.86 -7.07
N ILE A 143 14.33 2.75 -7.86
CA ILE A 143 13.63 3.57 -8.86
C ILE A 143 12.98 2.68 -9.93
N HIS A 144 13.71 1.72 -10.48
CA HIS A 144 13.19 0.80 -11.50
C HIS A 144 11.95 0.05 -11.03
N LEU A 145 12.00 -0.51 -9.82
CA LEU A 145 10.88 -1.23 -9.22
C LEU A 145 9.69 -0.30 -8.95
N ASN A 146 9.95 0.93 -8.50
CA ASN A 146 8.91 1.92 -8.23
C ASN A 146 8.18 2.34 -9.51
N GLU A 147 8.94 2.72 -10.54
CA GLU A 147 8.41 3.15 -11.83
C GLU A 147 7.70 2.01 -12.58
N THR A 148 8.11 0.76 -12.36
CA THR A 148 7.40 -0.40 -12.91
C THR A 148 5.96 -0.50 -12.37
N MET A 149 5.74 -0.20 -11.08
CA MET A 149 4.38 -0.15 -10.51
C MET A 149 3.59 1.03 -11.08
N TYR A 150 4.23 2.20 -11.21
CA TYR A 150 3.61 3.42 -11.74
C TYR A 150 3.14 3.22 -13.17
N ALA A 151 4.02 2.69 -14.02
CA ALA A 151 3.72 2.36 -15.41
C ALA A 151 2.50 1.43 -15.54
N CYS A 152 2.38 0.41 -14.68
CA CYS A 152 1.21 -0.48 -14.68
C CYS A 152 -0.08 0.26 -14.30
N GLY A 153 -0.02 1.16 -13.32
CA GLY A 153 -1.16 1.98 -12.90
C GLY A 153 -1.64 2.92 -14.01
N ILE A 154 -0.73 3.60 -14.68
CA ILE A 154 -1.05 4.47 -15.81
C ILE A 154 -1.58 3.65 -17.00
N ALA A 155 -0.95 2.53 -17.34
CA ALA A 155 -1.39 1.69 -18.45
C ALA A 155 -2.83 1.18 -18.27
N CYS A 156 -3.17 0.64 -17.09
CA CYS A 156 -4.55 0.19 -16.86
C CYS A 156 -5.58 1.32 -16.87
N SER A 157 -5.17 2.55 -16.54
CA SER A 157 -6.01 3.74 -16.61
C SER A 157 -6.23 4.19 -18.06
N ALA A 158 -5.16 4.25 -18.85
CA ALA A 158 -5.19 4.69 -20.25
C ALA A 158 -5.98 3.73 -21.16
N GLU A 159 -5.93 2.43 -20.88
CA GLU A 159 -6.68 1.39 -21.59
C GLU A 159 -8.14 1.24 -21.11
N GLY A 160 -8.61 2.15 -20.25
CA GLY A 160 -9.95 2.13 -19.69
C GLY A 160 -11.05 2.33 -20.73
N LYS A 161 -12.23 1.74 -20.47
CA LYS A 161 -13.38 1.73 -21.38
C LYS A 161 -14.67 2.17 -20.65
N PRO A 162 -15.61 2.84 -21.34
CA PRO A 162 -16.88 3.20 -20.73
C PRO A 162 -17.70 1.93 -20.39
N THR A 163 -18.36 1.98 -19.25
CA THR A 163 -19.38 1.00 -18.84
C THR A 163 -20.76 1.46 -19.29
N ALA A 164 -21.78 0.61 -19.11
CA ALA A 164 -23.16 0.94 -19.46
C ALA A 164 -23.72 2.19 -18.73
N SER A 165 -23.19 2.55 -17.56
CA SER A 165 -23.57 3.78 -16.84
C SER A 165 -22.88 5.05 -17.37
N GLY A 166 -21.95 4.91 -18.32
CA GLY A 166 -21.08 5.99 -18.81
C GLY A 166 -19.80 6.20 -17.99
N THR A 167 -19.66 5.57 -16.81
CA THR A 167 -18.41 5.60 -16.03
C THR A 167 -17.31 4.83 -16.75
N TYR A 168 -16.08 5.35 -16.78
CA TYR A 168 -14.93 4.65 -17.34
C TYR A 168 -14.35 3.65 -16.35
N PHE A 169 -14.27 2.39 -16.74
CA PHE A 169 -13.63 1.32 -15.99
C PHE A 169 -12.24 1.02 -16.56
N ILE A 170 -11.27 0.82 -15.66
CA ILE A 170 -9.88 0.50 -16.02
C ILE A 170 -9.77 -0.83 -16.78
N ASP A 171 -8.63 -1.10 -17.41
CA ASP A 171 -8.33 -2.44 -17.90
C ASP A 171 -8.07 -3.39 -16.71
N PRO A 172 -8.94 -4.39 -16.46
CA PRO A 172 -8.86 -5.20 -15.26
C PRO A 172 -7.66 -6.15 -15.27
N LEU A 173 -7.17 -6.58 -16.45
CA LEU A 173 -5.99 -7.43 -16.52
C LEU A 173 -4.76 -6.65 -16.07
N LEU A 174 -4.57 -5.45 -16.60
CA LEU A 174 -3.44 -4.59 -16.27
C LEU A 174 -3.48 -4.10 -14.81
N ALA A 175 -4.67 -3.80 -14.27
CA ALA A 175 -4.80 -3.46 -12.84
C ALA A 175 -4.41 -4.64 -11.93
N ASN A 176 -4.73 -5.88 -12.31
CA ASN A 176 -4.27 -7.07 -11.59
C ASN A 176 -2.74 -7.25 -11.68
N VAL A 177 -2.12 -6.94 -12.82
CA VAL A 177 -0.65 -6.91 -12.96
C VAL A 177 -0.05 -5.85 -12.03
N CYS A 178 -0.59 -4.63 -12.04
CA CYS A 178 -0.16 -3.53 -11.17
C CYS A 178 -0.16 -3.97 -9.70
N LYS A 179 -1.30 -4.42 -9.19
CA LYS A 179 -1.40 -4.85 -7.78
C LYS A 179 -0.47 -6.02 -7.48
N LEU A 180 -0.34 -7.00 -8.37
CA LEU A 180 0.52 -8.16 -8.12
C LEU A 180 2.01 -7.75 -7.98
N ASN A 181 2.46 -6.75 -8.73
CA ASN A 181 3.79 -6.16 -8.54
C ASN A 181 3.90 -5.41 -7.21
N VAL A 182 2.87 -4.65 -6.83
CA VAL A 182 2.76 -3.96 -5.53
C VAL A 182 2.84 -4.93 -4.35
N THR A 183 2.44 -6.19 -4.50
CA THR A 183 2.61 -7.21 -3.43
C THR A 183 4.07 -7.63 -3.18
N ARG A 184 5.01 -7.19 -4.03
CA ARG A 184 6.41 -7.64 -4.03
C ARG A 184 7.39 -6.49 -3.90
N PHE A 185 7.28 -5.50 -4.77
CA PHE A 185 8.32 -4.48 -4.95
C PHE A 185 8.51 -3.55 -3.75
N PRO A 186 7.46 -3.11 -3.02
CA PRO A 186 7.66 -2.34 -1.79
C PRO A 186 8.54 -3.05 -0.75
N TYR A 187 8.48 -4.40 -0.67
CA TYR A 187 9.32 -5.17 0.24
C TYR A 187 10.80 -5.14 -0.17
N GLU A 188 11.09 -5.26 -1.47
CA GLU A 188 12.48 -5.16 -1.95
C GLU A 188 13.02 -3.74 -1.83
N ILE A 189 12.21 -2.73 -2.16
CA ILE A 189 12.56 -1.32 -1.96
C ILE A 189 12.87 -1.05 -0.48
N ALA A 190 12.04 -1.55 0.45
CA ALA A 190 12.29 -1.43 1.88
C ALA A 190 13.58 -2.16 2.30
N ARG A 191 13.81 -3.39 1.81
CA ARG A 191 15.03 -4.15 2.10
C ARG A 191 16.28 -3.41 1.64
N LEU A 192 16.26 -2.82 0.44
CA LEU A 192 17.35 -2.02 -0.11
C LEU A 192 17.58 -0.74 0.69
N ALA A 193 16.51 -0.06 1.11
CA ALA A 193 16.62 1.12 1.98
C ALA A 193 17.26 0.77 3.33
N GLN A 194 16.90 -0.38 3.93
CA GLN A 194 17.50 -0.85 5.18
C GLN A 194 19.00 -1.19 5.01
N ASP A 195 19.37 -1.82 3.89
CA ASP A 195 20.75 -2.13 3.53
C ASP A 195 21.59 -0.85 3.40
N ILE A 196 21.08 0.17 2.69
CA ILE A 196 21.74 1.48 2.57
C ILE A 196 21.83 2.20 3.92
N ALA A 197 20.81 2.07 4.77
CA ALA A 197 20.76 2.75 6.06
C ALA A 197 21.79 2.23 7.06
N GLY A 198 22.11 0.94 7.01
CA GLY A 198 23.00 0.27 7.94
C GLY A 198 22.39 0.01 9.32
N GLY A 199 23.15 -0.67 10.18
CA GLY A 199 22.64 -1.25 11.44
C GLY A 199 22.18 -0.24 12.50
N LEU A 200 22.56 1.03 12.39
CA LEU A 200 22.08 2.08 13.30
C LEU A 200 20.57 2.30 13.14
N LEU A 201 19.97 1.93 12.01
CA LEU A 201 18.54 2.02 11.74
C LEU A 201 17.67 1.46 12.87
N VAL A 202 18.09 0.32 13.44
CA VAL A 202 17.34 -0.41 14.47
C VAL A 202 18.04 -0.41 15.83
N THR A 203 19.16 0.30 15.96
CA THR A 203 19.93 0.41 17.21
C THR A 203 20.14 1.86 17.66
N LEU A 204 19.53 2.83 16.97
CA LEU A 204 19.58 4.24 17.32
C LEU A 204 18.94 4.47 18.71
N PRO A 205 19.66 5.08 19.67
CA PRO A 205 19.11 5.46 20.97
C PRO A 205 17.89 6.38 20.86
N ALA A 206 17.10 6.45 21.93
CA ALA A 206 15.90 7.29 21.95
C ALA A 206 16.29 8.78 21.94
N GLU A 207 15.41 9.64 21.44
CA GLU A 207 15.57 11.10 21.46
C GLU A 207 15.88 11.63 22.87
N LYS A 208 15.26 11.03 23.89
CA LYS A 208 15.49 11.37 25.30
C LYS A 208 16.94 11.16 25.74
N ASP A 209 17.67 10.21 25.14
CA ASP A 209 19.09 9.98 25.44
C ASP A 209 20.00 11.05 24.82
N PHE A 210 19.60 11.65 23.71
CA PHE A 210 20.29 12.80 23.10
C PHE A 210 20.09 14.07 23.93
N ALA A 211 18.90 14.26 24.51
CA ALA A 211 18.61 15.40 25.39
C ALA A 211 19.21 15.27 26.80
N ASN A 212 19.69 14.07 27.18
CA ASN A 212 20.19 13.81 28.52
C ASN A 212 21.60 14.40 28.73
N PRO A 213 21.83 15.23 29.77
CA PRO A 213 23.12 15.88 30.02
C PRO A 213 24.31 14.92 30.19
N LYS A 214 24.06 13.68 30.62
CA LYS A 214 25.11 12.67 30.84
C LYS A 214 25.49 11.93 29.55
N THR A 215 24.56 11.70 28.63
CA THR A 215 24.76 10.84 27.45
C THR A 215 24.80 11.60 26.13
N GLY A 216 24.08 12.72 26.01
CA GLY A 216 23.88 13.43 24.75
C GLY A 216 25.18 13.85 24.06
N HIS A 217 26.15 14.36 24.83
CA HIS A 217 27.45 14.76 24.28
C HIS A 217 28.28 13.59 23.71
N TYR A 218 28.10 12.37 24.23
CA TYR A 218 28.71 11.17 23.66
C TYR A 218 28.01 10.75 22.36
N LEU A 219 26.68 10.80 22.34
CA LEU A 219 25.91 10.45 21.14
C LEU A 219 26.22 11.40 19.99
N GLU A 220 26.27 12.72 20.26
CA GLU A 220 26.67 13.72 19.27
C GLU A 220 28.08 13.42 18.72
N LYS A 221 29.04 13.14 19.61
CA LYS A 221 30.42 12.85 19.21
C LYS A 221 30.56 11.57 18.37
N TYR A 222 29.90 10.48 18.77
CA TYR A 222 30.13 9.15 18.20
C TYR A 222 29.18 8.78 17.07
N LEU A 223 28.03 9.46 16.93
CA LEU A 223 27.07 9.21 15.86
C LEU A 223 27.13 10.23 14.72
N HIS A 224 27.89 11.30 14.86
CA HIS A 224 28.25 12.19 13.76
C HIS A 224 28.91 11.41 12.61
N SER A 225 28.61 11.78 11.37
CA SER A 225 29.17 11.15 10.16
C SER A 225 30.04 12.15 9.40
N VAL A 226 29.52 12.78 8.35
CA VAL A 226 30.27 13.75 7.54
C VAL A 226 30.00 15.19 8.00
N GLU A 227 30.99 16.08 7.85
CA GLU A 227 30.98 17.45 8.37
C GLU A 227 29.83 18.33 7.85
N GLN A 228 29.27 17.99 6.69
CA GLN A 228 28.19 18.77 6.06
C GLN A 228 26.82 18.61 6.74
N TYR A 229 26.65 17.62 7.62
CA TYR A 229 25.36 17.30 8.25
C TYR A 229 25.50 17.17 9.76
N THR A 230 24.42 17.47 10.47
CA THR A 230 24.37 17.28 11.93
C THR A 230 24.08 15.82 12.29
N THR A 231 24.36 15.43 13.54
CA THR A 231 23.93 14.12 14.06
C THR A 231 22.41 14.00 14.05
N GLU A 232 21.69 15.10 14.30
CA GLU A 232 20.22 15.12 14.26
C GLU A 232 19.68 14.83 12.85
N ASP A 233 20.28 15.38 11.79
CA ASP A 233 19.89 15.10 10.40
C ASP A 233 19.97 13.59 10.10
N ARG A 234 21.06 12.95 10.53
CA ARG A 234 21.23 11.50 10.43
C ARG A 234 20.14 10.74 11.18
N CYS A 235 19.86 11.15 12.42
CA CYS A 235 18.85 10.51 13.27
C CYS A 235 17.45 10.62 12.66
N ARG A 236 17.08 11.79 12.13
CA ARG A 236 15.79 12.02 11.47
C ARG A 236 15.62 11.14 10.23
N MET A 237 16.64 11.02 9.38
CA MET A 237 16.58 10.14 8.20
C MET A 237 16.51 8.66 8.59
N LEU A 238 17.26 8.24 9.60
CA LEU A 238 17.16 6.88 10.14
C LEU A 238 15.74 6.60 10.66
N ARG A 239 15.16 7.50 11.45
CA ARG A 239 13.79 7.34 11.98
C ARG A 239 12.72 7.35 10.89
N LEU A 240 12.90 8.11 9.82
CA LEU A 240 11.99 8.07 8.68
C LEU A 240 12.04 6.71 7.95
N VAL A 241 13.24 6.18 7.68
CA VAL A 241 13.39 4.84 7.08
C VAL A 241 12.85 3.76 8.02
N GLU A 242 13.09 3.86 9.33
CA GLU A 242 12.53 2.94 10.34
C GLU A 242 11.00 2.99 10.30
N ASN A 243 10.40 4.18 10.31
CA ASN A 243 8.95 4.37 10.27
C ASN A 243 8.32 3.71 9.03
N LEU A 244 8.91 3.91 7.85
CA LEU A 244 8.37 3.43 6.58
C LEU A 244 8.64 1.95 6.29
N THR A 245 9.62 1.33 6.97
CA THR A 245 10.01 -0.06 6.72
C THR A 245 9.74 -1.02 7.87
N LEU A 246 9.56 -0.52 9.10
CA LEU A 246 9.30 -1.31 10.31
C LEU A 246 8.20 -0.72 11.21
N GLY A 247 8.03 0.61 11.20
CA GLY A 247 7.10 1.33 12.08
C GLY A 247 5.68 1.51 11.51
N PRO A 248 4.96 2.56 11.95
CA PRO A 248 3.56 2.79 11.53
C PRO A 248 3.39 2.96 10.02
N GLY A 249 4.33 3.62 9.34
CA GLY A 249 4.30 3.81 7.89
C GLY A 249 4.43 2.49 7.12
N ALA A 250 5.13 1.51 7.68
CA ALA A 250 5.31 0.18 7.08
C ALA A 250 4.00 -0.63 7.02
N VAL A 251 3.04 -0.37 7.91
CA VAL A 251 1.70 -0.99 7.84
C VAL A 251 1.05 -0.68 6.50
N ALA A 252 1.05 0.60 6.12
CA ALA A 252 0.52 1.03 4.83
C ALA A 252 1.47 0.61 3.69
N TYR A 253 2.77 0.88 3.79
CA TYR A 253 3.66 0.68 2.65
C TYR A 253 3.91 -0.80 2.30
N LEU A 254 3.91 -1.70 3.28
CA LEU A 254 4.22 -3.12 3.09
C LEU A 254 2.98 -4.01 3.21
N VAL A 255 2.38 -4.10 4.40
CA VAL A 255 1.33 -5.09 4.69
C VAL A 255 0.04 -4.77 3.93
N GLU A 256 -0.34 -3.51 3.85
CA GLU A 256 -1.50 -3.09 3.06
C GLU A 256 -1.21 -3.22 1.55
N SER A 257 0.01 -2.96 1.10
CA SER A 257 0.45 -3.31 -0.27
C SER A 257 0.34 -4.79 -0.58
N LEU A 258 0.47 -5.68 0.41
CA LEU A 258 0.27 -7.12 0.25
C LEU A 258 -1.21 -7.52 0.18
N HIS A 259 -2.07 -6.93 1.01
CA HIS A 259 -3.43 -7.44 1.25
C HIS A 259 -4.59 -6.55 0.77
N GLY A 260 -4.38 -5.24 0.67
CA GLY A 260 -5.42 -4.31 0.25
C GLY A 260 -5.91 -4.59 -1.17
N ALA A 261 -7.23 -4.49 -1.41
CA ALA A 261 -7.90 -4.94 -2.64
C ALA A 261 -7.67 -6.43 -3.02
N GLY A 262 -7.36 -7.26 -2.02
CA GLY A 262 -7.20 -8.71 -2.10
C GLY A 262 -5.76 -9.18 -2.01
N SER A 263 -5.54 -10.28 -1.29
CA SER A 263 -4.25 -10.97 -1.18
C SER A 263 -3.75 -11.51 -2.54
N PRO A 264 -2.43 -11.80 -2.71
CA PRO A 264 -1.80 -12.11 -4.01
C PRO A 264 -2.49 -13.19 -4.86
N GLN A 265 -3.14 -14.15 -4.22
CA GLN A 265 -3.84 -15.24 -4.92
C GLN A 265 -5.08 -14.74 -5.67
N ALA A 266 -5.74 -13.68 -5.18
CA ALA A 266 -6.90 -13.08 -5.84
C ALA A 266 -6.52 -12.54 -7.22
N GLN A 267 -5.40 -11.81 -7.34
CA GLN A 267 -4.94 -11.30 -8.63
C GLN A 267 -4.52 -12.44 -9.57
N ARG A 268 -3.87 -13.49 -9.05
CA ARG A 268 -3.48 -14.66 -9.86
C ARG A 268 -4.68 -15.36 -10.49
N ILE A 269 -5.75 -15.57 -9.73
CA ILE A 269 -6.99 -16.16 -10.24
C ILE A 269 -7.56 -15.29 -11.36
N MET A 270 -7.62 -13.97 -11.16
CA MET A 270 -8.14 -13.06 -12.18
C MET A 270 -7.26 -13.00 -13.43
N LEU A 271 -5.93 -13.00 -13.29
CA LEU A 271 -5.02 -13.06 -14.43
C LEU A 271 -5.23 -14.33 -15.25
N ALA A 272 -5.39 -15.49 -14.61
CA ALA A 272 -5.67 -16.74 -15.32
C ALA A 272 -6.99 -16.68 -16.10
N ARG A 273 -8.02 -16.03 -15.53
CA ARG A 273 -9.33 -15.84 -16.18
C ARG A 273 -9.26 -14.86 -17.36
N LEU A 274 -8.48 -13.77 -17.23
CA LEU A 274 -8.46 -12.66 -18.19
C LEU A 274 -7.40 -12.83 -19.30
N ALA A 275 -6.41 -13.72 -19.12
CA ALA A 275 -5.23 -13.80 -20.00
C ALA A 275 -5.46 -14.36 -21.42
N ASN A 276 -6.70 -14.73 -21.78
CA ASN A 276 -7.09 -15.37 -23.05
C ASN A 276 -6.11 -16.46 -23.52
N LEU A 277 -5.89 -17.48 -22.68
CA LEU A 277 -4.90 -18.52 -22.96
C LEU A 277 -5.18 -19.30 -24.24
N GLU A 278 -6.45 -19.53 -24.57
CA GLU A 278 -6.84 -20.24 -25.80
C GLU A 278 -6.33 -19.50 -27.04
N GLU A 279 -6.48 -18.18 -27.12
CA GLU A 279 -5.95 -17.38 -28.22
C GLU A 279 -4.43 -17.54 -28.35
N LYS A 280 -3.70 -17.47 -27.23
CA LYS A 280 -2.24 -17.67 -27.21
C LYS A 280 -1.83 -19.06 -27.69
N VAL A 281 -2.59 -20.09 -27.32
CA VAL A 281 -2.39 -21.47 -27.81
C VAL A 281 -2.61 -21.53 -29.32
N GLN A 282 -3.65 -20.88 -29.84
CA GLN A 282 -3.91 -20.87 -31.28
C GLN A 282 -2.84 -20.12 -32.08
N LEU A 283 -2.31 -19.02 -31.54
CA LEU A 283 -1.15 -18.32 -32.12
C LEU A 283 0.07 -19.26 -32.20
N ALA A 284 0.39 -19.96 -31.11
CA ALA A 284 1.52 -20.91 -31.08
C ALA A 284 1.32 -22.09 -32.05
N ARG A 285 0.11 -22.68 -32.08
CA ARG A 285 -0.24 -23.79 -33.00
C ARG A 285 -0.09 -23.37 -34.46
N ARG A 286 -0.54 -22.16 -34.81
CA ARG A 286 -0.42 -21.62 -36.16
C ARG A 286 1.04 -21.53 -36.59
N LEU A 287 1.91 -21.01 -35.73
CA LEU A 287 3.35 -20.90 -36.01
C LEU A 287 4.04 -22.27 -36.08
N ALA A 288 3.57 -23.24 -35.30
CA ALA A 288 4.07 -24.62 -35.29
C ALA A 288 3.52 -25.51 -36.43
N GLY A 289 2.66 -24.98 -37.32
CA GLY A 289 2.04 -25.77 -38.40
C GLY A 289 1.00 -26.79 -37.93
N ILE A 290 0.47 -26.65 -36.71
CA ILE A 290 -0.58 -27.51 -36.17
C ILE A 290 -1.93 -26.98 -36.67
N ALA A 291 -2.66 -27.81 -37.43
CA ALA A 291 -3.97 -27.45 -37.93
C ALA A 291 -4.92 -27.08 -36.78
N THR A 292 -5.65 -25.97 -36.95
CA THR A 292 -6.64 -25.50 -35.97
C THR A 292 -7.75 -26.55 -35.89
N ILE A 293 -7.84 -27.29 -34.78
CA ILE A 293 -9.00 -28.16 -34.55
C ILE A 293 -10.19 -27.23 -34.35
N LYS A 294 -11.07 -27.13 -35.34
CA LYS A 294 -12.37 -26.48 -35.18
C LYS A 294 -13.15 -27.29 -34.14
N LYS A 295 -13.47 -26.66 -33.01
CA LYS A 295 -14.52 -27.16 -32.10
C LYS A 295 -15.89 -26.93 -32.73
#